data_AF-M4TBL8-F1
#
_entry.id   AF-M4TBL8-F1
#
_cell.length_a   1.000
_cell.length_b   1.000
_cell.length_c   1.000
_cell.angle_alpha   90.00
_cell.angle_beta   90.00
_cell.angle_gamma   90.00
#
_symmetry.space_group_name_H-M   'P 1'
#
loop_
_entity.id
_entity.type
_entity.pdbx_description
1 polymer ?
#
loop_
_entity_poly.entity_id
_entity_poly.type
_entity_poly.pdbx_seq_one_letter_code
_entity_poly.pdbx_strand_id
1 'polypeptide(L)'
;MTVNFFCVILGEAALTAAIFASGTVTKGENAEDFAAVCGLVQFAKAKVTDATQPQEIENVINTLVAINFTLMDDQTRATAEKHKDKTWDQIQEQHTGATKYYGNHWQRWTRVANLDSNSDEAKSLKEWAKQRNNPEVKKQIAHLLNEALALKQATAAETDKLKAATITDLQTKALHGDAGASAQIKFTESTRENFCGQGQTAGGAPGTGVKEGLYHVLLCLCAGETTDSGAGQGCCDSCNAAPNNAAWGQNADGTPRAILLAAKCPKYMIPVSPTRAELSSRLAAFAARANQHEGSGQAETYTMGKVGGSGAEGCTGQVGGTNKGRCAKFSETQILGGDASLKWRTKLEQAATAWEARQDALNKLEAVASKLQLINTSAASLLYTESAHIAQQQPKTGTQTQA
;
A
#
# COMPACT_ATOMS: atom_id res chain seq x y z
N MET A 1 25.45 -29.64 -36.46
CA MET A 1 25.88 -28.67 -35.44
C MET A 1 26.48 -27.49 -36.17
N THR A 2 25.70 -26.42 -36.30
CA THR A 2 26.07 -25.21 -37.04
C THR A 2 25.71 -24.04 -36.15
N VAL A 3 26.76 -23.35 -35.68
CA VAL A 3 26.66 -22.17 -34.82
C VAL A 3 26.52 -20.95 -35.73
N ASN A 4 25.35 -20.30 -35.71
CA ASN A 4 25.12 -19.04 -36.40
C ASN A 4 25.52 -17.87 -35.48
N PHE A 5 26.64 -17.23 -35.82
CA PHE A 5 27.01 -15.90 -35.34
C PHE A 5 26.17 -14.85 -36.08
N PHE A 6 25.23 -14.20 -35.39
CA PHE A 6 24.61 -12.98 -35.89
C PHE A 6 25.41 -11.77 -35.39
N CYS A 7 26.09 -11.13 -36.34
CA CYS A 7 26.75 -9.84 -36.22
C CYS A 7 25.68 -8.74 -36.32
N VAL A 8 25.48 -7.95 -35.26
CA VAL A 8 24.58 -6.77 -35.30
C VAL A 8 25.46 -5.53 -35.44
N ILE A 9 25.39 -4.93 -36.62
CA ILE A 9 25.97 -3.62 -36.95
C ILE A 9 25.02 -2.56 -36.40
N LEU A 10 25.45 -1.79 -35.40
CA LEU A 10 24.79 -0.55 -34.99
C LEU A 10 25.36 0.59 -35.84
N GLY A 11 24.52 1.13 -36.72
CA GLY A 11 24.83 2.32 -37.51
C GLY A 11 24.62 3.59 -36.70
N GLU A 12 25.68 4.38 -36.56
CA GLU A 12 25.63 5.78 -36.16
C GLU A 12 25.13 6.64 -37.32
N ALA A 13 24.11 7.47 -37.08
CA ALA A 13 23.92 8.73 -37.80
C ALA A 13 22.93 9.63 -37.06
N ALA A 14 23.40 10.75 -36.51
CA ALA A 14 22.60 11.96 -36.46
C ALA A 14 23.51 13.19 -36.49
N LEU A 15 23.32 13.96 -37.55
CA LEU A 15 24.06 15.12 -38.01
C LEU A 15 23.67 16.37 -37.21
N THR A 16 24.62 17.04 -36.57
CA THR A 16 24.39 18.31 -35.85
C THR A 16 24.46 19.48 -36.83
N ALA A 17 23.32 20.07 -37.19
CA ALA A 17 23.27 21.36 -37.85
C ALA A 17 22.95 22.44 -36.79
N ALA A 18 23.94 23.28 -36.49
CA ALA A 18 23.77 24.45 -35.62
C ALA A 18 23.11 25.59 -36.42
N ILE A 19 21.92 25.99 -36.01
CA ILE A 19 21.30 27.26 -36.39
C ILE A 19 21.07 28.05 -35.09
N PHE A 20 21.85 29.11 -34.91
CA PHE A 20 21.60 30.09 -33.85
C PHE A 20 20.50 31.04 -34.31
N ALA A 21 19.29 30.86 -33.76
CA ALA A 21 18.23 31.87 -33.76
C ALA A 21 17.29 31.63 -32.56
N SER A 22 17.16 32.64 -31.70
CA SER A 22 16.11 32.88 -30.68
C SER A 22 15.42 31.69 -29.98
N GLY A 23 15.77 31.45 -28.72
CA GLY A 23 14.85 31.08 -27.62
C GLY A 23 13.98 29.81 -27.70
N THR A 24 14.00 29.03 -28.77
CA THR A 24 13.12 27.87 -28.95
C THR A 24 13.47 26.68 -28.05
N VAL A 25 12.46 26.08 -27.41
CA VAL A 25 12.57 24.80 -26.69
C VAL A 25 13.01 23.69 -27.64
N THR A 26 14.03 22.94 -27.23
CA THR A 26 14.37 21.69 -27.92
C THR A 26 13.43 20.61 -27.42
N LYS A 27 12.63 20.03 -28.32
CA LYS A 27 11.70 18.95 -27.97
C LYS A 27 12.46 17.78 -27.34
N GLY A 28 11.97 17.28 -26.21
CA GLY A 28 12.55 16.14 -25.51
C GLY A 28 13.87 16.40 -24.77
N GLU A 29 14.33 17.65 -24.64
CA GLU A 29 15.59 17.96 -23.92
C GLU A 29 15.63 17.48 -22.45
N ASN A 30 14.46 17.31 -21.82
CA ASN A 30 14.27 16.81 -20.46
C ASN A 30 13.63 15.41 -20.42
N ALA A 31 13.55 14.68 -21.55
CA ALA A 31 12.78 13.43 -21.62
C ALA A 31 13.26 12.36 -20.63
N GLU A 32 14.57 12.22 -20.47
CA GLU A 32 15.18 11.23 -19.55
C GLU A 32 14.96 11.61 -18.07
N ASP A 33 15.09 12.89 -17.73
CA ASP A 33 14.83 13.39 -16.37
C ASP A 33 13.34 13.31 -16.03
N PHE A 34 12.48 13.63 -17.00
CA PHE A 34 11.04 13.44 -16.89
C PHE A 34 10.69 11.96 -16.65
N ALA A 35 11.33 11.03 -17.37
CA ALA A 35 11.14 9.61 -17.16
C ALA A 35 11.55 9.16 -15.74
N ALA A 36 12.67 9.68 -15.21
CA ALA A 36 13.10 9.38 -13.85
C ALA A 36 12.10 9.88 -12.80
N VAL A 37 11.58 11.11 -12.94
CA VAL A 37 10.50 11.62 -12.07
C VAL A 37 9.23 10.79 -12.23
N CYS A 38 8.88 10.41 -13.46
CA CYS A 38 7.74 9.56 -13.73
C CYS A 38 7.83 8.20 -13.04
N GLY A 39 9.03 7.64 -12.88
CA GLY A 39 9.25 6.46 -12.03
C GLY A 39 8.70 6.68 -10.62
N LEU A 40 9.10 7.76 -9.95
CA LEU A 40 8.63 8.04 -8.58
C LEU A 40 7.15 8.41 -8.52
N VAL A 41 6.65 9.18 -9.50
CA VAL A 41 5.22 9.54 -9.60
C VAL A 41 4.36 8.30 -9.76
N GLN A 42 4.78 7.33 -10.58
CA GLN A 42 4.01 6.10 -10.81
C GLN A 42 4.13 5.12 -9.65
N PHE A 43 5.24 5.14 -8.91
CA PHE A 43 5.33 4.45 -7.62
C PHE A 43 4.28 4.97 -6.64
N ALA A 44 4.14 6.30 -6.53
CA ALA A 44 3.13 6.93 -5.68
C ALA A 44 1.69 6.67 -6.14
N LYS A 45 1.47 6.27 -7.40
CA LYS A 45 0.15 5.93 -7.96
C LYS A 45 -0.20 4.45 -7.85
N ALA A 46 0.65 3.63 -7.22
CA ALA A 46 0.35 2.22 -6.98
C ALA A 46 -0.94 2.09 -6.17
N LYS A 47 -1.94 1.42 -6.74
CA LYS A 47 -3.26 1.27 -6.10
C LYS A 47 -3.17 0.33 -4.91
N VAL A 48 -3.74 0.76 -3.80
CA VAL A 48 -3.92 -0.08 -2.61
C VAL A 48 -5.41 -0.10 -2.28
N THR A 49 -5.98 -1.29 -2.19
CA THR A 49 -7.35 -1.51 -1.72
C THR A 49 -7.33 -2.10 -0.33
N ASP A 50 -8.42 -1.94 0.42
CA ASP A 50 -8.55 -2.64 1.70
C ASP A 50 -8.45 -4.15 1.47
N ALA A 51 -7.81 -4.84 2.41
CA ALA A 51 -7.89 -6.29 2.51
C ALA A 51 -8.69 -6.67 3.75
N THR A 52 -9.26 -7.87 3.70
CA THR A 52 -9.95 -8.49 4.83
C THR A 52 -9.13 -9.64 5.35
N GLN A 53 -9.23 -9.92 6.65
CA GLN A 53 -8.69 -11.17 7.20
C GLN A 53 -9.33 -12.39 6.51
N PRO A 54 -8.65 -13.54 6.45
CA PRO A 54 -9.23 -14.79 5.96
C PRO A 54 -10.51 -15.14 6.72
N GLN A 55 -11.56 -15.53 5.99
CA GLN A 55 -12.87 -15.84 6.58
C GLN A 55 -12.83 -17.07 7.48
N GLU A 56 -11.89 -17.97 7.20
CA GLU A 56 -11.60 -19.19 7.95
C GLU A 56 -11.40 -18.91 9.45
N ILE A 57 -10.83 -17.75 9.80
CA ILE A 57 -10.59 -17.36 11.19
C ILE A 57 -11.92 -17.31 11.96
N GLU A 58 -12.93 -16.59 11.45
CA GLU A 58 -14.23 -16.52 12.13
C GLU A 58 -15.02 -17.81 11.99
N ASN A 59 -14.95 -18.47 10.83
CA ASN A 59 -15.70 -19.68 10.55
C ASN A 59 -15.34 -20.80 11.53
N VAL A 60 -14.03 -21.05 11.75
CA VAL A 60 -13.58 -22.06 12.70
C VAL A 60 -14.01 -21.73 14.13
N ILE A 61 -13.84 -20.47 14.56
CA ILE A 61 -14.22 -20.08 15.91
C ILE A 61 -15.73 -20.22 16.12
N ASN A 62 -16.54 -19.84 15.12
CA ASN A 62 -17.99 -20.03 15.18
C ASN A 62 -18.38 -21.51 15.29
N THR A 63 -17.72 -22.39 14.54
CA THR A 63 -17.91 -23.85 14.63
C THR A 63 -17.55 -24.36 16.02
N LEU A 64 -16.37 -24.01 16.55
CA LEU A 64 -15.94 -24.45 17.88
C LEU A 64 -16.86 -23.92 18.99
N VAL A 65 -17.35 -22.69 18.87
CA VAL A 65 -18.33 -22.15 19.84
C VAL A 65 -19.65 -22.89 19.75
N ALA A 66 -20.12 -23.25 18.56
CA ALA A 66 -21.34 -24.03 18.38
C ALA A 66 -21.23 -25.43 19.00
N ILE A 67 -20.10 -26.10 18.77
CA ILE A 67 -19.81 -27.40 19.37
C ILE A 67 -19.72 -27.27 20.89
N ASN A 68 -18.93 -26.32 21.40
CA ASN A 68 -18.77 -26.10 22.83
C ASN A 68 -20.13 -25.82 23.50
N PHE A 69 -20.94 -24.91 22.95
CA PHE A 69 -22.29 -24.62 23.43
C PHE A 69 -23.18 -25.87 23.44
N THR A 70 -23.10 -26.71 22.41
CA THR A 70 -23.86 -27.97 22.31
C THR A 70 -23.50 -28.97 23.42
N LEU A 71 -22.25 -28.95 23.88
CA LEU A 71 -21.71 -29.83 24.92
C LEU A 71 -21.84 -29.27 26.35
N MET A 72 -22.17 -27.98 26.49
CA MET A 72 -22.38 -27.34 27.80
C MET A 72 -23.56 -27.96 28.57
N ASP A 73 -23.59 -27.69 29.87
CA ASP A 73 -24.65 -28.14 30.76
C ASP A 73 -26.03 -27.62 30.31
N ASP A 74 -27.07 -28.41 30.63
CA ASP A 74 -28.43 -28.13 30.19
C ASP A 74 -28.97 -26.81 30.74
N GLN A 75 -28.56 -26.39 31.95
CA GLN A 75 -29.01 -25.15 32.56
C GLN A 75 -28.49 -23.93 31.79
N THR A 76 -27.20 -23.91 31.45
CA THR A 76 -26.61 -22.82 30.66
C THR A 76 -27.26 -22.72 29.27
N ARG A 77 -27.47 -23.86 28.59
CA ARG A 77 -28.14 -23.84 27.27
C ARG A 77 -29.60 -23.38 27.37
N ALA A 78 -30.37 -23.93 28.31
CA ALA A 78 -31.77 -23.55 28.50
C ALA A 78 -31.91 -22.05 28.79
N THR A 79 -30.94 -21.47 29.51
CA THR A 79 -30.88 -20.02 29.74
C THR A 79 -30.68 -19.25 28.44
N ALA A 80 -29.72 -19.66 27.61
CA ALA A 80 -29.46 -19.04 26.32
C ALA A 80 -30.65 -19.21 25.36
N GLU A 81 -31.28 -20.37 25.31
CA GLU A 81 -32.47 -20.66 24.49
C GLU A 81 -33.69 -19.83 24.92
N LYS A 82 -33.92 -19.69 26.24
CA LYS A 82 -35.01 -18.87 26.80
C LYS A 82 -34.87 -17.38 26.47
N HIS A 83 -33.64 -16.90 26.32
CA HIS A 83 -33.34 -15.49 26.12
C HIS A 83 -32.65 -15.20 24.78
N LYS A 84 -32.78 -16.10 23.80
CA LYS A 84 -32.07 -16.03 22.52
C LYS A 84 -32.40 -14.79 21.67
N ASP A 85 -33.52 -14.13 21.93
CA ASP A 85 -33.95 -12.89 21.27
C ASP A 85 -33.51 -11.61 22.01
N LYS A 86 -32.74 -11.74 23.11
CA LYS A 86 -32.29 -10.61 23.94
C LYS A 86 -30.79 -10.38 23.82
N THR A 87 -30.38 -9.12 23.89
CA THR A 87 -28.97 -8.74 24.02
C THR A 87 -28.47 -8.98 25.45
N TRP A 88 -27.14 -9.06 25.62
CA TRP A 88 -26.57 -9.21 26.96
C TRP A 88 -26.97 -8.05 27.88
N ASP A 89 -26.97 -6.81 27.38
CA ASP A 89 -27.31 -5.63 28.17
C ASP A 89 -28.72 -5.68 28.78
N GLN A 90 -29.65 -6.37 28.11
CA GLN A 90 -31.04 -6.52 28.57
C GLN A 90 -31.21 -7.55 29.70
N ILE A 91 -30.22 -8.42 29.90
CA ILE A 91 -30.33 -9.53 30.86
C ILE A 91 -29.15 -9.60 31.85
N GLN A 92 -28.11 -8.80 31.67
CA GLN A 92 -26.88 -8.87 32.47
C GLN A 92 -27.13 -8.71 33.98
N GLU A 93 -28.13 -7.93 34.38
CA GLU A 93 -28.53 -7.75 35.79
C GLU A 93 -29.06 -9.05 36.43
N GLN A 94 -29.58 -9.96 35.60
CA GLN A 94 -30.06 -11.28 36.03
C GLN A 94 -28.91 -12.30 36.19
N HIS A 95 -27.71 -11.94 35.72
CA HIS A 95 -26.54 -12.80 35.68
C HIS A 95 -25.39 -12.22 36.51
N THR A 96 -25.45 -12.48 37.82
CA THR A 96 -24.42 -12.07 38.78
C THR A 96 -23.54 -13.26 39.21
N GLY A 97 -22.45 -12.96 39.92
CA GLY A 97 -21.52 -13.96 40.46
C GLY A 97 -20.98 -14.90 39.38
N ALA A 98 -21.21 -16.21 39.56
CA ALA A 98 -20.69 -17.27 38.70
C ALA A 98 -21.27 -17.29 37.27
N THR A 99 -22.37 -16.58 36.98
CA THR A 99 -22.96 -16.53 35.61
C THR A 99 -22.59 -15.27 34.83
N LYS A 100 -21.84 -14.34 35.45
CA LYS A 100 -21.39 -13.10 34.80
C LYS A 100 -20.56 -13.36 33.53
N TYR A 101 -19.86 -14.49 33.46
CA TYR A 101 -19.05 -14.86 32.30
C TYR A 101 -19.87 -15.12 31.02
N TYR A 102 -21.18 -15.35 31.14
CA TYR A 102 -22.07 -15.56 29.99
C TYR A 102 -21.98 -14.39 29.00
N GLY A 103 -21.79 -13.16 29.49
CA GLY A 103 -21.64 -11.98 28.64
C GLY A 103 -20.53 -12.07 27.61
N ASN A 104 -19.43 -12.75 27.92
CA ASN A 104 -18.29 -12.91 26.99
C ASN A 104 -18.64 -13.78 25.77
N HIS A 105 -19.69 -14.60 25.87
CA HIS A 105 -20.07 -15.57 24.84
C HIS A 105 -21.50 -15.37 24.32
N TRP A 106 -22.29 -14.50 24.97
CA TRP A 106 -23.73 -14.39 24.79
C TRP A 106 -24.14 -14.29 23.32
N GLN A 107 -23.55 -13.35 22.58
CA GLN A 107 -23.86 -13.15 21.16
C GLN A 107 -23.63 -14.42 20.33
N ARG A 108 -22.57 -15.20 20.63
CA ARG A 108 -22.27 -16.43 19.90
C ARG A 108 -23.17 -17.59 20.33
N TRP A 109 -23.56 -17.64 21.59
CA TRP A 109 -24.51 -18.65 22.10
C TRP A 109 -25.91 -18.43 21.56
N THR A 110 -26.42 -17.20 21.57
CA THR A 110 -27.76 -16.90 21.04
C THR A 110 -27.85 -17.10 19.53
N ARG A 111 -26.76 -16.87 18.78
CA ARG A 111 -26.65 -17.28 17.37
C ARG A 111 -26.92 -18.78 17.21
N VAL A 112 -26.27 -19.62 18.02
CA VAL A 112 -26.41 -21.09 17.94
C VAL A 112 -27.82 -21.52 18.36
N ALA A 113 -28.37 -20.93 19.42
CA ALA A 113 -29.73 -21.20 19.88
C ALA A 113 -30.83 -20.77 18.87
N ASN A 114 -30.48 -19.89 17.93
CA ASN A 114 -31.34 -19.43 16.83
C ASN A 114 -31.13 -20.17 15.50
N LEU A 115 -30.28 -21.20 15.46
CA LEU A 115 -30.11 -21.99 14.24
C LEU A 115 -31.42 -22.66 13.82
N ASP A 116 -31.72 -22.59 12.52
CA ASP A 116 -32.78 -23.41 11.92
C ASP A 116 -32.40 -24.89 12.11
N SER A 117 -33.33 -25.69 12.64
CA SER A 117 -33.14 -27.12 12.87
C SER A 117 -32.83 -27.94 11.60
N ASN A 118 -33.16 -27.40 10.43
CA ASN A 118 -32.86 -27.97 9.12
C ASN A 118 -31.57 -27.45 8.49
N SER A 119 -30.89 -26.48 9.10
CA SER A 119 -29.59 -26.00 8.63
C SER A 119 -28.52 -27.10 8.74
N ASP A 120 -27.54 -27.06 7.84
CA ASP A 120 -26.47 -28.05 7.85
C ASP A 120 -25.58 -27.95 9.10
N GLU A 121 -25.45 -26.75 9.67
CA GLU A 121 -24.81 -26.55 10.98
C GLU A 121 -25.60 -27.23 12.09
N ALA A 122 -26.92 -27.03 12.18
CA ALA A 122 -27.74 -27.71 13.19
C ALA A 122 -27.71 -29.24 13.05
N LYS A 123 -27.67 -29.75 11.81
CA LYS A 123 -27.52 -31.20 11.55
C LYS A 123 -26.17 -31.72 12.05
N SER A 124 -25.07 -31.02 11.77
CA SER A 124 -23.73 -31.46 12.19
C SER A 124 -23.57 -31.46 13.72
N LEU A 125 -24.22 -30.53 14.42
CA LEU A 125 -24.22 -30.46 15.89
C LEU A 125 -24.97 -31.63 16.56
N LYS A 126 -25.83 -32.37 15.85
CA LYS A 126 -26.52 -33.55 16.43
C LYS A 126 -25.56 -34.66 16.83
N GLU A 127 -24.49 -34.86 16.08
CA GLU A 127 -23.46 -35.86 16.43
C GLU A 127 -22.69 -35.43 17.69
N TRP A 128 -22.39 -34.13 17.81
CA TRP A 128 -21.79 -33.56 19.00
C TRP A 128 -22.69 -33.66 20.23
N ALA A 129 -24.01 -33.50 20.07
CA ALA A 129 -24.96 -33.63 21.18
C ALA A 129 -24.91 -35.03 21.84
N LYS A 130 -24.53 -36.07 21.10
CA LYS A 130 -24.34 -37.44 21.66
C LYS A 130 -23.18 -37.51 22.66
N GLN A 131 -22.22 -36.59 22.58
CA GLN A 131 -21.05 -36.52 23.46
C GLN A 131 -21.27 -35.66 24.72
N ARG A 132 -22.51 -35.20 24.99
CA ARG A 132 -22.85 -34.35 26.15
C ARG A 132 -22.53 -34.95 27.51
N ASN A 133 -22.37 -36.27 27.62
CA ASN A 133 -22.02 -36.91 28.89
C ASN A 133 -20.54 -37.29 28.97
N ASN A 134 -19.74 -36.96 27.95
CA ASN A 134 -18.31 -37.27 27.91
C ASN A 134 -17.48 -36.08 28.46
N PRO A 135 -16.93 -36.18 29.68
CA PRO A 135 -16.18 -35.07 30.29
C PRO A 135 -14.86 -34.77 29.58
N GLU A 136 -14.23 -35.77 28.95
CA GLU A 136 -12.95 -35.59 28.25
C GLU A 136 -13.14 -34.81 26.95
N VAL A 137 -14.14 -35.19 26.14
CA VAL A 137 -14.49 -34.45 24.91
C VAL A 137 -14.84 -33.00 25.23
N LYS A 138 -15.61 -32.74 26.31
CA LYS A 138 -15.91 -31.37 26.77
C LYS A 138 -14.64 -30.58 27.06
N LYS A 139 -13.73 -31.17 27.83
CA LYS A 139 -12.48 -30.51 28.23
C LYS A 139 -11.59 -30.20 27.02
N GLN A 140 -11.47 -31.14 26.08
CA GLN A 140 -10.68 -30.95 24.87
C GLN A 140 -11.29 -29.89 23.95
N ILE A 141 -12.61 -29.88 23.72
CA ILE A 141 -13.27 -28.84 22.94
C ILE A 141 -13.12 -27.46 23.59
N ALA A 142 -13.31 -27.36 24.90
CA ALA A 142 -13.11 -26.10 25.62
C ALA A 142 -11.67 -25.59 25.50
N HIS A 143 -10.68 -26.50 25.56
CA HIS A 143 -9.27 -26.16 25.36
C HIS A 143 -9.01 -25.64 23.94
N LEU A 144 -9.45 -26.36 22.91
CA LEU A 144 -9.29 -25.98 21.50
C LEU A 144 -9.97 -24.64 21.19
N LEU A 145 -11.16 -24.39 21.76
CA LEU A 145 -11.84 -23.11 21.62
C LEU A 145 -11.05 -21.96 22.27
N ASN A 146 -10.50 -22.17 23.47
CA ASN A 146 -9.70 -21.15 24.14
C ASN A 146 -8.41 -20.83 23.36
N GLU A 147 -7.75 -21.83 22.80
CA GLU A 147 -6.59 -21.63 21.92
C GLU A 147 -6.97 -20.84 20.66
N ALA A 148 -8.09 -21.19 20.02
CA ALA A 148 -8.59 -20.49 18.84
C ALA A 148 -8.92 -19.01 19.12
N LEU A 149 -9.54 -18.71 20.27
CA LEU A 149 -9.84 -17.35 20.71
C LEU A 149 -8.57 -16.56 21.04
N ALA A 150 -7.57 -17.20 21.68
CA ALA A 150 -6.29 -16.56 21.97
C ALA A 150 -5.52 -16.21 20.68
N LEU A 151 -5.53 -17.12 19.69
CA LEU A 151 -4.95 -16.86 18.36
C LEU A 151 -5.62 -15.67 17.68
N LYS A 152 -6.97 -15.61 17.69
CA LYS A 152 -7.70 -14.46 17.15
C LYS A 152 -7.32 -13.16 17.85
N GLN A 153 -7.28 -13.17 19.18
CA GLN A 153 -6.94 -11.97 19.95
C GLN A 153 -5.52 -11.46 19.63
N ALA A 154 -4.56 -12.37 19.42
CA ALA A 154 -3.21 -12.02 19.02
C ALA A 154 -3.11 -11.37 17.62
N THR A 155 -4.15 -11.49 16.79
CA THR A 155 -4.18 -10.93 15.42
C THR A 155 -4.90 -9.59 15.28
N ALA A 156 -5.46 -9.04 16.36
CA ALA A 156 -6.23 -7.79 16.31
C ALA A 156 -5.44 -6.63 15.68
N ALA A 157 -4.19 -6.45 16.10
CA ALA A 157 -3.30 -5.41 15.57
C ALA A 157 -2.90 -5.62 14.10
N GLU A 158 -2.96 -6.85 13.58
CA GLU A 158 -2.66 -7.13 12.17
C GLU A 158 -3.85 -6.77 11.28
N THR A 159 -5.08 -6.91 11.77
CA THR A 159 -6.29 -6.53 11.03
C THR A 159 -6.33 -5.03 10.71
N ASP A 160 -5.87 -4.18 11.64
CA ASP A 160 -5.82 -2.73 11.41
C ASP A 160 -4.84 -2.34 10.29
N LYS A 161 -3.77 -3.11 10.09
CA LYS A 161 -2.77 -2.86 9.04
C LYS A 161 -3.27 -3.21 7.64
N LEU A 162 -4.41 -3.90 7.51
CA LEU A 162 -4.98 -4.25 6.21
C LEU A 162 -5.59 -3.07 5.46
N LYS A 163 -5.86 -1.97 6.17
CA LYS A 163 -6.49 -0.76 5.66
C LYS A 163 -5.56 0.00 4.71
N ALA A 164 -6.09 0.40 3.55
CA ALA A 164 -5.36 1.13 2.52
C ALA A 164 -5.18 2.62 2.82
N ALA A 165 -5.99 3.18 3.73
CA ALA A 165 -6.09 4.62 3.97
C ALA A 165 -4.73 5.28 4.26
N THR A 166 -3.93 4.71 5.17
CA THR A 166 -2.61 5.25 5.53
C THR A 166 -1.65 5.26 4.34
N ILE A 167 -1.60 4.18 3.55
CA ILE A 167 -0.72 4.10 2.39
C ILE A 167 -1.14 5.12 1.33
N THR A 168 -2.45 5.22 1.07
CA THR A 168 -3.03 6.15 0.09
C THR A 168 -2.81 7.61 0.47
N ASP A 169 -2.91 7.96 1.76
CA ASP A 169 -2.61 9.30 2.27
C ASP A 169 -1.14 9.66 2.08
N LEU A 170 -0.23 8.75 2.43
CA LEU A 170 1.22 8.95 2.25
C LEU A 170 1.59 9.12 0.77
N GLN A 171 1.04 8.27 -0.10
CA GLN A 171 1.18 8.37 -1.56
C GLN A 171 0.67 9.72 -2.10
N THR A 172 -0.51 10.15 -1.64
CA THR A 172 -1.10 11.43 -2.03
C THR A 172 -0.22 12.60 -1.59
N LYS A 173 0.31 12.56 -0.36
CA LYS A 173 1.22 13.57 0.17
C LYS A 173 2.57 13.57 -0.56
N ALA A 174 3.07 12.42 -1.01
CA ALA A 174 4.28 12.38 -1.83
C ALA A 174 4.09 13.09 -3.19
N LEU A 175 2.90 12.99 -3.78
CA LEU A 175 2.58 13.67 -5.03
C LEU A 175 2.36 15.17 -4.84
N HIS A 176 1.48 15.53 -3.90
CA HIS A 176 0.96 16.89 -3.75
C HIS A 176 1.67 17.75 -2.68
N GLY A 177 2.45 17.15 -1.79
CA GLY A 177 2.94 17.78 -0.56
C GLY A 177 2.06 17.51 0.66
N ASP A 178 2.49 17.94 1.85
CA ASP A 178 1.86 17.60 3.13
C ASP A 178 0.36 17.98 3.23
N ALA A 179 -0.04 19.06 2.53
CA ALA A 179 -1.41 19.53 2.47
C ALA A 179 -2.33 18.67 1.56
N GLY A 180 -1.77 17.65 0.88
CA GLY A 180 -2.52 16.67 0.11
C GLY A 180 -3.20 17.22 -1.14
N ALA A 181 -4.18 16.48 -1.67
CA ALA A 181 -4.79 16.75 -2.98
C ALA A 181 -5.55 18.09 -3.07
N SER A 182 -5.96 18.68 -1.96
CA SER A 182 -6.64 19.99 -1.90
C SER A 182 -5.69 21.18 -2.02
N ALA A 183 -4.37 20.96 -1.96
CA ALA A 183 -3.40 22.04 -2.00
C ALA A 183 -3.22 22.61 -3.42
N GLN A 184 -3.09 23.94 -3.49
CA GLN A 184 -2.69 24.62 -4.71
C GLN A 184 -1.17 24.70 -4.77
N ILE A 185 -0.60 24.48 -5.95
CA ILE A 185 0.84 24.61 -6.16
C ILE A 185 1.11 25.99 -6.75
N LYS A 186 1.58 26.92 -5.91
CA LYS A 186 1.83 28.31 -6.28
C LYS A 186 3.17 28.78 -5.73
N PHE A 187 3.83 29.67 -6.46
CA PHE A 187 4.90 30.50 -5.91
C PHE A 187 4.33 31.91 -5.73
N THR A 188 4.09 32.29 -4.47
CA THR A 188 3.32 33.50 -4.11
C THR A 188 4.19 34.69 -3.71
N GLU A 189 5.31 34.44 -3.03
CA GLU A 189 6.20 35.49 -2.46
C GLU A 189 7.55 35.60 -3.19
N SER A 190 7.75 34.86 -4.28
CA SER A 190 9.08 34.70 -4.89
C SER A 190 9.03 34.50 -6.40
N THR A 191 10.20 34.36 -7.01
CA THR A 191 10.38 34.04 -8.43
C THR A 191 10.39 32.52 -8.65
N ARG A 192 10.28 32.10 -9.92
CA ARG A 192 10.25 30.67 -10.25
C ARG A 192 11.55 29.96 -9.90
N GLU A 193 12.70 30.62 -10.04
CA GLU A 193 14.00 30.11 -9.62
C GLU A 193 14.11 29.97 -8.09
N ASN A 194 13.43 30.78 -7.27
CA ASN A 194 13.37 30.50 -5.82
C ASN A 194 12.56 29.24 -5.50
N PHE A 195 11.54 28.95 -6.33
CA PHE A 195 10.71 27.77 -6.18
C PHE A 195 11.39 26.50 -6.72
N CYS A 196 12.04 26.61 -7.87
CA CYS A 196 12.61 25.49 -8.62
C CYS A 196 14.12 25.30 -8.44
N GLY A 197 14.86 26.32 -8.02
CA GLY A 197 16.32 26.27 -7.88
C GLY A 197 17.00 27.56 -8.35
N GLN A 198 17.78 28.18 -7.46
CA GLN A 198 18.54 29.39 -7.78
C GLN A 198 19.86 29.02 -8.45
N GLY A 199 20.28 29.84 -9.42
CA GLY A 199 21.62 29.74 -10.02
C GLY A 199 22.68 30.42 -9.16
N GLN A 200 23.94 30.33 -9.58
CA GLN A 200 25.08 30.82 -8.81
C GLN A 200 25.02 32.31 -8.46
N THR A 201 24.42 33.16 -9.30
CA THR A 201 24.37 34.62 -9.00
C THR A 201 23.45 34.95 -7.82
N ALA A 202 22.55 34.05 -7.47
CA ALA A 202 21.68 34.14 -6.31
C ALA A 202 22.12 33.18 -5.17
N GLY A 203 23.37 32.69 -5.20
CA GLY A 203 23.93 31.83 -4.16
C GLY A 203 23.68 30.32 -4.35
N GLY A 204 23.06 29.90 -5.46
CA GLY A 204 22.94 28.48 -5.82
C GLY A 204 22.01 27.67 -4.93
N ALA A 205 21.05 28.30 -4.25
CA ALA A 205 20.18 27.62 -3.30
C ALA A 205 19.23 26.59 -3.97
N PRO A 206 18.92 25.47 -3.29
CA PRO A 206 17.93 24.51 -3.77
C PRO A 206 16.53 25.12 -3.81
N GLY A 207 15.69 24.59 -4.70
CA GLY A 207 14.31 25.05 -4.85
C GLY A 207 13.47 24.81 -3.60
N THR A 208 12.69 25.81 -3.19
CA THR A 208 11.77 25.66 -2.05
C THR A 208 10.60 24.73 -2.35
N GLY A 209 10.17 24.62 -3.61
CA GLY A 209 9.06 23.77 -4.04
C GLY A 209 9.47 22.33 -4.33
N VAL A 210 10.70 22.10 -4.82
CA VAL A 210 11.15 20.77 -5.26
C VAL A 210 11.19 19.73 -4.13
N LYS A 211 11.22 20.20 -2.87
CA LYS A 211 11.21 19.35 -1.68
C LYS A 211 9.82 18.93 -1.22
N GLU A 212 8.77 19.64 -1.65
CA GLU A 212 7.43 19.48 -1.11
C GLU A 212 6.70 18.26 -1.71
N GLY A 213 6.67 18.15 -3.04
CA GLY A 213 5.92 17.10 -3.73
C GLY A 213 6.46 16.81 -5.13
N LEU A 214 6.27 15.59 -5.63
CA LEU A 214 6.69 15.22 -6.99
C LEU A 214 6.01 16.05 -8.08
N TYR A 215 4.79 16.53 -7.85
CA TYR A 215 4.10 17.45 -8.75
C TYR A 215 4.80 18.82 -8.85
N HIS A 216 5.49 19.26 -7.80
CA HIS A 216 6.28 20.48 -7.83
C HIS A 216 7.50 20.30 -8.72
N VAL A 217 8.17 19.14 -8.62
CA VAL A 217 9.31 18.78 -9.48
C VAL A 217 8.89 18.72 -10.95
N LEU A 218 7.74 18.09 -11.26
CA LEU A 218 7.20 18.05 -12.63
C LEU A 218 6.95 19.45 -13.20
N LEU A 219 6.39 20.37 -12.40
CA LEU A 219 6.17 21.75 -12.85
C LEU A 219 7.48 22.47 -13.15
N CYS A 220 8.48 22.31 -12.28
CA CYS A 220 9.80 22.89 -12.50
C CYS A 220 10.44 22.42 -13.80
N LEU A 221 10.36 21.11 -14.08
CA LEU A 221 10.92 20.49 -15.27
C LEU A 221 10.13 20.76 -16.56
N CYS A 222 8.81 20.95 -16.48
CA CYS A 222 7.95 20.83 -17.67
C CYS A 222 6.97 21.99 -17.88
N ALA A 223 6.81 22.92 -16.94
CA ALA A 223 5.96 24.08 -17.18
C ALA A 223 6.71 25.12 -18.04
N GLY A 224 6.05 25.69 -19.05
CA GLY A 224 6.64 26.75 -19.87
C GLY A 224 6.68 28.12 -19.17
N GLU A 225 7.44 29.05 -19.73
CA GLU A 225 7.48 30.48 -19.38
C GLU A 225 6.72 31.29 -20.46
N THR A 226 6.42 32.57 -20.20
CA THR A 226 5.56 33.46 -21.01
C THR A 226 5.97 33.62 -22.47
N THR A 227 7.23 33.37 -22.78
CA THR A 227 7.77 33.47 -24.15
C THR A 227 7.93 32.11 -24.85
N ASP A 228 7.55 31.02 -24.18
CA ASP A 228 7.75 29.66 -24.66
C ASP A 228 6.53 29.13 -25.44
N SER A 229 6.58 29.22 -26.77
CA SER A 229 5.58 28.63 -27.67
C SER A 229 5.54 27.09 -27.64
N GLY A 230 6.53 26.44 -27.01
CA GLY A 230 6.68 24.99 -26.86
C GLY A 230 6.53 24.51 -25.41
N ALA A 231 5.78 25.23 -24.56
CA ALA A 231 5.56 24.93 -23.14
C ALA A 231 5.43 23.42 -22.86
N GLY A 232 6.40 22.85 -22.14
CA GLY A 232 6.41 21.43 -21.76
C GLY A 232 6.86 20.42 -22.82
N GLN A 233 7.04 20.81 -24.08
CA GLN A 233 7.60 19.92 -25.10
C GLN A 233 9.03 19.48 -24.82
N GLY A 234 9.74 20.18 -23.93
CA GLY A 234 11.04 19.74 -23.42
C GLY A 234 10.95 18.42 -22.64
N CYS A 235 9.85 18.14 -21.94
CA CYS A 235 9.66 16.87 -21.22
C CYS A 235 9.08 15.76 -22.07
N CYS A 236 8.05 16.08 -22.87
CA CYS A 236 7.43 15.11 -23.78
C CYS A 236 6.63 15.82 -24.87
N ASP A 237 6.50 15.21 -26.05
CA ASP A 237 5.83 15.83 -27.21
C ASP A 237 4.40 16.29 -26.95
N SER A 238 3.68 15.57 -26.08
CA SER A 238 2.27 15.85 -25.74
C SER A 238 2.08 16.55 -24.39
N CYS A 239 3.18 16.99 -23.75
CA CYS A 239 3.16 17.68 -22.46
C CYS A 239 2.71 19.15 -22.59
N ASN A 240 2.57 19.66 -23.81
CA ASN A 240 2.11 21.01 -24.11
C ASN A 240 0.59 21.13 -24.30
N ALA A 241 -0.19 20.11 -23.94
CA ALA A 241 -1.64 20.19 -23.98
C ALA A 241 -2.17 21.13 -22.87
N ALA A 242 -3.32 21.75 -23.08
CA ALA A 242 -3.99 22.53 -22.03
C ALA A 242 -4.22 21.65 -20.79
N PRO A 243 -3.95 22.15 -19.56
CA PRO A 243 -3.66 23.54 -19.21
C PRO A 243 -2.16 23.91 -19.19
N ASN A 244 -1.26 23.05 -19.67
CA ASN A 244 0.19 23.29 -19.67
C ASN A 244 0.71 23.98 -20.95
N ASN A 245 -0.19 24.40 -21.84
CA ASN A 245 0.13 25.04 -23.13
C ASN A 245 0.49 26.55 -23.02
N ALA A 246 0.74 27.05 -21.81
CA ALA A 246 1.00 28.47 -21.54
C ALA A 246 1.94 28.63 -20.34
N ALA A 247 2.40 29.88 -20.11
CA ALA A 247 3.26 30.26 -18.99
C ALA A 247 2.71 29.82 -17.63
N TRP A 248 3.53 29.20 -16.78
CA TRP A 248 3.16 29.05 -15.37
C TRP A 248 3.56 30.31 -14.60
N GLY A 249 2.61 31.24 -14.53
CA GLY A 249 2.82 32.54 -13.90
C GLY A 249 2.81 32.49 -12.38
N GLN A 250 3.37 33.54 -11.78
CA GLN A 250 3.33 33.77 -10.34
C GLN A 250 1.88 33.77 -9.84
N ASN A 251 1.65 33.26 -8.63
CA ASN A 251 0.32 33.10 -8.02
C ASN A 251 -0.69 32.21 -8.79
N ALA A 252 -0.34 31.70 -9.97
CA ALA A 252 -1.19 30.80 -10.72
C ALA A 252 -1.11 29.37 -10.15
N ASP A 253 -2.27 28.75 -9.99
CA ASP A 253 -2.34 27.36 -9.52
C ASP A 253 -1.78 26.40 -10.57
N GLY A 254 -0.63 25.80 -10.26
CA GLY A 254 0.05 24.80 -11.07
C GLY A 254 -0.55 23.41 -10.96
N THR A 255 -1.44 23.13 -10.00
CA THR A 255 -1.97 21.79 -9.74
C THR A 255 -2.60 21.13 -10.99
N PRO A 256 -3.46 21.81 -11.77
CA PRO A 256 -4.03 21.21 -12.99
C PRO A 256 -2.97 20.81 -14.04
N ARG A 257 -1.88 21.58 -14.14
CA ARG A 257 -0.78 21.30 -15.06
C ARG A 257 0.05 20.11 -14.59
N ALA A 258 0.34 20.06 -13.28
CA ALA A 258 1.07 18.94 -12.71
C ALA A 258 0.30 17.62 -12.87
N ILE A 259 -1.03 17.64 -12.69
CA ILE A 259 -1.88 16.47 -12.92
C ILE A 259 -1.82 16.02 -14.39
N LEU A 260 -1.92 16.96 -15.35
CA LEU A 260 -1.76 16.66 -16.78
C LEU A 260 -0.40 16.02 -17.05
N LEU A 261 0.69 16.64 -16.59
CA LEU A 261 2.06 16.15 -16.77
C LEU A 261 2.23 14.75 -16.16
N ALA A 262 1.73 14.54 -14.95
CA ALA A 262 1.77 13.25 -14.27
C ALA A 262 0.93 12.17 -14.99
N ALA A 263 -0.09 12.56 -15.76
CA ALA A 263 -0.86 11.64 -16.60
C ALA A 263 -0.12 11.25 -17.88
N LYS A 264 0.92 11.99 -18.27
CA LYS A 264 1.83 11.63 -19.37
C LYS A 264 2.89 10.61 -18.97
N CYS A 265 3.08 10.38 -17.67
CA CYS A 265 3.92 9.28 -17.21
C CYS A 265 3.36 7.93 -17.69
N PRO A 266 4.20 7.03 -18.24
CA PRO A 266 3.72 5.75 -18.76
C PRO A 266 3.09 4.87 -17.67
N LYS A 267 1.87 4.37 -17.90
CA LYS A 267 1.13 3.57 -16.92
C LYS A 267 1.79 2.25 -16.55
N TYR A 268 2.59 1.67 -17.45
CA TYR A 268 3.31 0.41 -17.18
C TYR A 268 4.37 0.57 -16.08
N MET A 269 4.76 1.79 -15.73
CA MET A 269 5.67 2.05 -14.61
C MET A 269 4.96 1.98 -13.25
N ILE A 270 3.64 1.86 -13.17
CA ILE A 270 2.96 1.68 -11.88
C ILE A 270 3.33 0.29 -11.35
N PRO A 271 4.03 0.19 -10.21
CA PRO A 271 4.43 -1.10 -9.69
C PRO A 271 3.21 -1.85 -9.15
N VAL A 272 3.20 -3.17 -9.34
CA VAL A 272 2.25 -4.05 -8.67
C VAL A 272 2.52 -4.09 -7.16
N SER A 273 3.80 -4.06 -6.79
CA SER A 273 4.27 -4.13 -5.41
C SER A 273 5.18 -2.94 -5.10
N PRO A 274 4.66 -1.85 -4.50
CA PRO A 274 5.44 -0.67 -4.11
C PRO A 274 6.29 -0.95 -2.85
N THR A 275 7.28 -1.84 -2.97
CA THR A 275 8.21 -2.22 -1.89
C THR A 275 9.29 -1.16 -1.66
N ARG A 276 10.02 -1.27 -0.55
CA ARG A 276 11.22 -0.45 -0.30
C ARG A 276 12.32 -0.73 -1.33
N ALA A 277 12.47 -1.97 -1.78
CA ALA A 277 13.44 -2.34 -2.81
C ALA A 277 13.11 -1.65 -4.16
N GLU A 278 11.84 -1.69 -4.58
CA GLU A 278 11.37 -1.02 -5.78
C GLU A 278 11.56 0.50 -5.69
N LEU A 279 11.24 1.10 -4.53
CA LEU A 279 11.47 2.52 -4.30
C LEU A 279 12.96 2.88 -4.39
N SER A 280 13.83 2.09 -3.76
CA SER A 280 15.28 2.31 -3.76
C SER A 280 15.85 2.31 -5.18
N SER A 281 15.41 1.38 -6.03
CA SER A 281 15.80 1.35 -7.45
C SER A 281 15.42 2.64 -8.19
N ARG A 282 14.20 3.15 -7.98
CA ARG A 282 13.73 4.38 -8.61
C ARG A 282 14.41 5.63 -8.07
N LEU A 283 14.69 5.67 -6.77
CA LEU A 283 15.47 6.75 -6.15
C LEU A 283 16.91 6.77 -6.67
N ALA A 284 17.53 5.61 -6.88
CA ALA A 284 18.86 5.51 -7.48
C ALA A 284 18.86 6.05 -8.93
N ALA A 285 17.85 5.71 -9.74
CA ALA A 285 17.71 6.25 -11.09
C ALA A 285 17.52 7.78 -11.07
N PHE A 286 16.66 8.29 -10.17
CA PHE A 286 16.48 9.73 -9.96
C PHE A 286 17.78 10.42 -9.54
N ALA A 287 18.50 9.87 -8.57
CA ALA A 287 19.75 10.44 -8.08
C ALA A 287 20.84 10.43 -9.14
N ALA A 288 20.93 9.38 -9.96
CA ALA A 288 21.86 9.31 -11.07
C ALA A 288 21.62 10.40 -12.12
N ARG A 289 20.35 10.80 -12.34
CA ARG A 289 19.99 11.94 -13.20
C ARG A 289 20.32 13.28 -12.54
N ALA A 290 19.87 13.48 -11.31
CA ALA A 290 20.10 14.74 -10.59
C ALA A 290 21.59 15.01 -10.34
N ASN A 291 22.41 13.98 -10.19
CA ASN A 291 23.86 14.11 -10.02
C ASN A 291 24.62 14.30 -11.33
N GLN A 292 23.94 14.46 -12.47
CA GLN A 292 24.60 14.88 -13.70
C GLN A 292 24.99 16.34 -13.58
N HIS A 293 26.20 16.67 -14.05
CA HIS A 293 26.67 18.03 -14.05
C HIS A 293 26.23 18.70 -15.35
N GLU A 294 25.46 19.78 -15.23
CA GLU A 294 24.89 20.52 -16.34
C GLU A 294 25.54 21.90 -16.51
N GLY A 295 25.22 22.55 -17.64
CA GLY A 295 25.73 23.87 -17.98
C GLY A 295 27.20 23.87 -18.46
N SER A 296 27.66 25.07 -18.80
CA SER A 296 29.01 25.32 -19.29
C SER A 296 30.02 25.07 -18.19
N GLY A 297 31.02 24.22 -18.45
CA GLY A 297 31.98 23.82 -17.44
C GLY A 297 31.42 22.88 -16.37
N GLN A 298 30.22 22.31 -16.56
CA GLN A 298 29.65 21.30 -15.65
C GLN A 298 29.50 21.80 -14.20
N ALA A 299 29.14 23.08 -14.06
CA ALA A 299 29.07 23.78 -12.78
C ALA A 299 27.75 23.57 -12.03
N GLU A 300 26.66 23.24 -12.74
CA GLU A 300 25.36 23.00 -12.10
C GLU A 300 25.23 21.52 -11.71
N THR A 301 25.37 21.25 -10.42
CA THR A 301 25.21 19.93 -9.82
C THR A 301 23.85 19.78 -9.13
N TYR A 302 23.48 18.54 -8.82
CA TYR A 302 22.23 18.20 -8.09
C TYR A 302 20.98 18.80 -8.74
N THR A 303 20.99 18.85 -10.07
CA THR A 303 19.99 19.53 -10.88
C THR A 303 19.42 18.52 -11.87
N MET A 304 18.09 18.42 -11.92
CA MET A 304 17.41 17.70 -12.99
C MET A 304 16.88 18.68 -14.02
N GLY A 305 16.90 18.29 -15.29
CA GLY A 305 16.48 19.10 -16.41
C GLY A 305 17.60 19.97 -16.96
N LYS A 306 17.36 20.50 -18.16
CA LYS A 306 18.35 21.18 -18.96
C LYS A 306 18.66 22.57 -18.43
N VAL A 307 19.96 22.88 -18.40
CA VAL A 307 20.51 24.20 -18.10
C VAL A 307 21.23 24.75 -19.32
N GLY A 308 20.90 25.99 -19.70
CA GLY A 308 21.58 26.75 -20.74
C GLY A 308 22.73 27.60 -20.19
N GLY A 309 23.74 27.87 -21.03
CA GLY A 309 24.86 28.74 -20.67
C GLY A 309 25.57 28.25 -19.41
N SER A 310 25.88 29.16 -18.48
CA SER A 310 26.46 28.81 -17.17
C SER A 310 25.42 28.40 -16.10
N GLY A 311 24.13 28.55 -16.37
CA GLY A 311 23.08 28.34 -15.35
C GLY A 311 23.01 29.41 -14.25
N ALA A 312 23.75 30.51 -14.37
CA ALA A 312 23.83 31.58 -13.37
C ALA A 312 22.47 32.11 -12.87
N GLU A 313 21.45 32.18 -13.73
CA GLU A 313 20.11 32.69 -13.40
C GLU A 313 19.17 31.63 -12.81
N GLY A 314 19.55 30.34 -12.86
CA GLY A 314 18.80 29.24 -12.24
C GLY A 314 17.58 28.76 -13.03
N CYS A 315 16.71 28.04 -12.33
CA CYS A 315 15.60 27.28 -12.89
C CYS A 315 14.35 28.14 -13.11
N THR A 316 14.37 28.92 -14.18
CA THR A 316 13.30 29.88 -14.55
C THR A 316 12.24 29.28 -15.49
N GLY A 317 12.48 28.08 -16.04
CA GLY A 317 11.62 27.43 -17.03
C GLY A 317 12.03 27.64 -18.49
N GLN A 318 13.11 28.40 -18.71
CA GLN A 318 13.71 28.71 -20.01
C GLN A 318 15.10 28.06 -20.14
N VAL A 319 15.43 27.54 -21.33
CA VAL A 319 16.78 27.00 -21.64
C VAL A 319 17.53 27.86 -22.68
N GLY A 320 16.85 28.38 -23.71
CA GLY A 320 17.49 28.91 -24.92
C GLY A 320 18.48 30.07 -24.70
N GLY A 321 19.72 29.92 -25.19
CA GLY A 321 20.74 30.97 -25.40
C GLY A 321 21.21 31.78 -24.17
N THR A 322 20.64 31.54 -23.00
CA THR A 322 20.81 32.33 -21.77
C THR A 322 21.37 31.47 -20.63
N ASN A 323 21.77 32.09 -19.52
CA ASN A 323 22.26 31.39 -18.33
C ASN A 323 21.13 30.83 -17.44
N LYS A 324 20.04 30.36 -18.06
CA LYS A 324 18.79 29.92 -17.42
C LYS A 324 18.58 28.42 -17.61
N GLY A 325 17.74 27.81 -16.78
CA GLY A 325 17.38 26.41 -16.90
C GLY A 325 15.88 26.13 -16.84
N ARG A 326 15.48 25.04 -17.50
CA ARG A 326 14.23 24.33 -17.26
C ARG A 326 14.56 23.13 -16.40
N CYS A 327 14.67 23.40 -15.11
CA CYS A 327 15.28 22.47 -14.19
C CYS A 327 14.63 22.48 -12.81
N ALA A 328 15.03 21.52 -11.99
CA ALA A 328 14.77 21.45 -10.56
C ALA A 328 16.12 21.23 -9.85
N LYS A 329 16.54 22.20 -9.02
CA LYS A 329 17.80 22.15 -8.27
C LYS A 329 17.55 21.70 -6.83
N PHE A 330 18.36 20.75 -6.38
CA PHE A 330 18.35 20.16 -5.06
C PHE A 330 19.68 20.43 -4.35
N SER A 331 19.74 20.16 -3.05
CA SER A 331 21.01 20.10 -2.33
C SER A 331 21.67 18.73 -2.51
N GLU A 332 22.96 18.66 -2.27
CA GLU A 332 23.70 17.39 -2.17
C GLU A 332 23.05 16.42 -1.18
N THR A 333 22.68 16.90 0.01
CA THR A 333 22.05 16.09 1.06
C THR A 333 20.68 15.53 0.63
N GLN A 334 19.94 16.25 -0.20
CA GLN A 334 18.66 15.80 -0.75
C GLN A 334 18.85 14.68 -1.79
N ILE A 335 19.90 14.74 -2.60
CA ILE A 335 20.16 13.77 -3.67
C ILE A 335 20.96 12.56 -3.20
N LEU A 336 22.11 12.78 -2.57
CA LEU A 336 23.03 11.74 -2.14
C LEU A 336 22.81 11.28 -0.69
N GLY A 337 22.16 12.12 0.12
CA GLY A 337 21.88 11.83 1.52
C GLY A 337 20.50 11.23 1.76
N GLY A 338 20.07 11.24 3.03
CA GLY A 338 18.72 10.88 3.49
C GLY A 338 18.03 12.10 4.13
N ASP A 339 18.13 13.27 3.49
CA ASP A 339 17.63 14.53 4.05
C ASP A 339 16.10 14.50 4.21
N ALA A 340 15.65 14.55 5.47
CA ALA A 340 14.24 14.54 5.82
C ALA A 340 13.47 15.79 5.35
N SER A 341 14.16 16.85 4.90
CA SER A 341 13.53 17.99 4.25
C SER A 341 12.96 17.66 2.88
N LEU A 342 13.41 16.57 2.23
CA LEU A 342 12.86 16.04 0.99
C LEU A 342 11.57 15.27 1.27
N LYS A 343 10.51 16.00 1.61
CA LYS A 343 9.26 15.46 2.16
C LYS A 343 8.68 14.35 1.31
N TRP A 344 8.61 14.53 -0.01
CA TRP A 344 8.05 13.51 -0.89
C TRP A 344 8.78 12.18 -0.80
N ARG A 345 10.12 12.18 -0.65
CA ARG A 345 10.90 10.95 -0.48
C ARG A 345 10.54 10.27 0.83
N THR A 346 10.51 11.03 1.93
CA THR A 346 10.10 10.51 3.24
C THR A 346 8.70 9.90 3.19
N LYS A 347 7.74 10.52 2.50
CA LYS A 347 6.39 9.96 2.33
C LYS A 347 6.39 8.67 1.52
N LEU A 348 7.19 8.57 0.45
CA LEU A 348 7.33 7.34 -0.32
C LEU A 348 7.94 6.20 0.52
N GLU A 349 8.98 6.49 1.31
CA GLU A 349 9.62 5.51 2.19
C GLU A 349 8.65 5.00 3.27
N GLN A 350 7.85 5.91 3.84
CA GLN A 350 6.78 5.56 4.78
C GLN A 350 5.68 4.72 4.10
N ALA A 351 5.27 5.08 2.87
CA ALA A 351 4.26 4.34 2.12
C ALA A 351 4.73 2.92 1.81
N ALA A 352 5.99 2.76 1.37
CA ALA A 352 6.59 1.47 1.09
C ALA A 352 6.69 0.59 2.35
N THR A 353 7.08 1.18 3.48
CA THR A 353 7.14 0.50 4.78
C THR A 353 5.76 0.05 5.23
N ALA A 354 4.75 0.91 5.11
CA ALA A 354 3.37 0.56 5.45
C ALA A 354 2.79 -0.52 4.53
N TRP A 355 3.15 -0.51 3.24
CA TRP A 355 2.78 -1.57 2.30
C TRP A 355 3.38 -2.92 2.68
N GLU A 356 4.69 -2.97 3.01
CA GLU A 356 5.33 -4.22 3.44
C GLU A 356 4.74 -4.73 4.76
N ALA A 357 4.51 -3.84 5.74
CA ALA A 357 3.86 -4.21 7.00
C ALA A 357 2.44 -4.77 6.78
N ARG A 358 1.73 -4.30 5.76
CA ARG A 358 0.42 -4.84 5.36
C ARG A 358 0.54 -6.23 4.75
N GLN A 359 1.57 -6.51 3.93
CA GLN A 359 1.81 -7.86 3.40
C GLN A 359 2.19 -8.84 4.52
N ASP A 360 3.04 -8.41 5.46
CA ASP A 360 3.41 -9.23 6.62
C ASP A 360 2.18 -9.54 7.49
N ALA A 361 1.29 -8.57 7.68
CA ALA A 361 0.02 -8.77 8.40
C ALA A 361 -0.86 -9.82 7.71
N LEU A 362 -0.98 -9.77 6.38
CA LEU A 362 -1.72 -10.78 5.60
C LEU A 362 -1.12 -12.17 5.79
N ASN A 363 0.19 -12.33 5.63
CA ASN A 363 0.87 -13.62 5.79
C ASN A 363 0.67 -14.19 7.21
N LYS A 364 0.72 -13.34 8.23
CA LYS A 364 0.45 -13.77 9.62
C LYS A 364 -1.00 -14.23 9.81
N LEU A 365 -1.95 -13.52 9.22
CA LEU A 365 -3.37 -13.89 9.30
C LEU A 365 -3.65 -15.20 8.55
N GLU A 366 -3.01 -15.43 7.40
CA GLU A 366 -3.08 -16.72 6.68
C GLU A 366 -2.46 -17.88 7.49
N ALA A 367 -1.34 -17.64 8.17
CA ALA A 367 -0.75 -18.63 9.06
C ALA A 367 -1.68 -18.96 10.24
N VAL A 368 -2.38 -17.96 10.79
CA VAL A 368 -3.37 -18.18 11.86
C VAL A 368 -4.60 -18.92 11.33
N ALA A 369 -5.10 -18.58 10.14
CA ALA A 369 -6.17 -19.31 9.49
C ALA A 369 -5.81 -20.80 9.31
N SER A 370 -4.59 -21.10 8.87
CA SER A 370 -4.09 -22.47 8.72
C SER A 370 -4.02 -23.21 10.07
N LYS A 371 -3.55 -22.55 11.13
CA LYS A 371 -3.56 -23.13 12.50
C LYS A 371 -4.98 -23.41 12.98
N LEU A 372 -5.92 -22.51 12.72
CA LEU A 372 -7.33 -22.69 13.08
C LEU A 372 -7.95 -23.86 12.31
N GLN A 373 -7.64 -24.04 11.03
CA GLN A 373 -8.09 -25.22 10.28
C GLN A 373 -7.58 -26.53 10.90
N LEU A 374 -6.33 -26.55 11.39
CA LEU A 374 -5.80 -27.70 12.12
C LEU A 374 -6.58 -27.93 13.43
N ILE A 375 -6.84 -26.88 14.22
CA ILE A 375 -7.66 -26.95 15.44
C ILE A 375 -9.05 -27.52 15.12
N ASN A 376 -9.70 -27.06 14.04
CA ASN A 376 -11.01 -27.54 13.61
C ASN A 376 -10.98 -29.03 13.23
N THR A 377 -9.93 -29.45 12.53
CA THR A 377 -9.73 -30.86 12.15
C THR A 377 -9.49 -31.74 13.37
N SER A 378 -8.68 -31.26 14.33
CA SER A 378 -8.45 -31.92 15.62
C SER A 378 -9.73 -32.03 16.45
N ALA A 379 -10.60 -31.01 16.42
CA ALA A 379 -11.92 -31.13 17.03
C ALA A 379 -12.74 -32.23 16.34
N ALA A 380 -12.88 -32.19 15.01
CA ALA A 380 -13.66 -33.18 14.27
C ALA A 380 -13.18 -34.63 14.48
N SER A 381 -11.87 -34.85 14.65
CA SER A 381 -11.30 -36.19 14.89
C SER A 381 -11.79 -36.83 16.20
N LEU A 382 -12.16 -36.03 17.21
CA LEU A 382 -12.68 -36.52 18.50
C LEU A 382 -13.94 -37.35 18.36
N LEU A 383 -14.76 -37.10 17.33
CA LEU A 383 -15.93 -37.94 17.05
C LEU A 383 -15.53 -39.35 16.57
N TYR A 384 -14.40 -39.48 15.89
CA TYR A 384 -13.95 -40.74 15.28
C TYR A 384 -13.07 -41.58 16.22
N THR A 385 -12.16 -40.94 16.98
CA THR A 385 -11.34 -41.65 17.97
C THR A 385 -12.20 -42.26 19.08
N GLU A 386 -13.25 -41.57 19.50
CA GLU A 386 -14.19 -42.11 20.49
C GLU A 386 -15.04 -43.26 19.93
N SER A 387 -15.48 -43.14 18.66
CA SER A 387 -16.20 -44.23 17.98
C SER A 387 -15.36 -45.53 17.95
N ALA A 388 -14.04 -45.41 17.79
CA ALA A 388 -13.12 -46.55 17.83
C ALA A 388 -12.92 -47.11 19.26
N HIS A 389 -12.83 -46.25 20.27
CA HIS A 389 -12.73 -46.69 21.68
C HIS A 389 -14.03 -47.37 22.17
N ILE A 390 -15.20 -46.85 21.80
CA ILE A 390 -16.50 -47.46 22.12
C ILE A 390 -16.67 -48.82 21.41
N ALA A 391 -16.26 -48.92 20.13
CA ALA A 391 -16.30 -50.19 19.38
C ALA A 391 -15.35 -51.26 19.97
N GLN A 392 -14.24 -50.85 20.58
CA GLN A 392 -13.32 -51.77 21.27
C GLN A 392 -13.80 -52.18 22.67
N GLN A 393 -14.71 -51.42 23.29
CA GLN A 393 -15.29 -51.72 24.61
C GLN A 393 -16.60 -52.54 24.54
N GLN A 394 -17.17 -52.77 23.35
CA GLN A 394 -18.29 -53.70 23.21
C GLN A 394 -17.84 -55.15 23.44
N PRO A 395 -18.50 -55.93 24.31
CA PRO A 395 -18.16 -57.33 24.51
C PRO A 395 -18.37 -58.11 23.21
N LYS A 396 -17.37 -58.88 22.78
CA LYS A 396 -17.56 -59.96 21.81
C LYS A 396 -18.47 -61.01 22.44
N THR A 397 -19.79 -60.88 22.27
CA THR A 397 -20.72 -61.98 22.56
C THR A 397 -20.46 -63.08 21.54
N GLY A 398 -19.76 -64.12 21.99
CA GLY A 398 -19.46 -65.30 21.21
C GLY A 398 -20.71 -66.12 20.91
N THR A 399 -20.77 -66.65 19.69
CA THR A 399 -21.62 -67.79 19.37
C THR A 399 -20.72 -69.02 19.38
N GLN A 400 -20.70 -69.74 20.51
CA GLN A 400 -20.36 -71.17 20.51
C GLN A 400 -21.65 -71.93 20.23
N THR A 401 -21.72 -72.59 19.08
CA THR A 401 -22.70 -73.66 18.84
C THR A 401 -21.91 -74.96 18.77
N GLN A 402 -22.08 -75.79 19.80
CA GLN A 402 -21.73 -77.21 19.75
C GLN A 402 -22.83 -77.97 18.99
N ALA A 403 -22.41 -78.88 18.12
CA ALA A 403 -23.13 -80.08 17.76
C ALA A 403 -22.14 -81.24 17.87
#